data_AF-A0A356NFR0-F1
#
_entry.id   AF-A0A356NFR0-F1
#
_cell.length_a   1.000
_cell.length_b   1.000
_cell.length_c   1.000
_cell.angle_alpha   90.00
_cell.angle_beta   90.00
_cell.angle_gamma   90.00
#
_symmetry.space_group_name_H-M   'P 1'
#
loop_
_entity.id
_entity.type
_entity.pdbx_description
1 polymer ?
#
loop_
_entity_poly.entity_id
_entity_poly.type
_entity_poly.pdbx_seq_one_letter_code
_entity_poly.pdbx_strand_id
1 'polypeptide(L)'
;MHSIQYTLLGCRLHLLGQGAEDGDNSTVTELKQFTLDLEDHVRLTGSQLHLEALAQTLLPYARHIISGQAREFTSANGMAAITPFHRGHRLQFQKEDGSQGNHDVQLDDGELANMVRCLDAAILDPRLQVDITAPPMQGLRERELRNRLPLRRRLAAPVGGLVLTMALVGLGFLVPVPERFRVTDSEEQPEGDAAVELIEEQGVPIELDMEAINLEEGDAAPDP
;
A
#
# COMPACT_ATOMS: atom_id res chain seq x y z
N MET A 1 -37.35 -17.93 -6.43
CA MET A 1 -36.57 -17.15 -5.44
C MET A 1 -35.33 -17.95 -5.15
N HIS A 2 -34.16 -17.37 -5.39
CA HIS A 2 -32.88 -18.03 -5.23
C HIS A 2 -32.15 -17.44 -4.02
N SER A 3 -31.46 -18.30 -3.27
CA SER A 3 -30.62 -17.90 -2.15
C SER A 3 -29.18 -18.34 -2.40
N ILE A 4 -28.24 -17.44 -2.15
CA ILE A 4 -26.81 -17.73 -2.14
C ILE A 4 -26.29 -17.41 -0.74
N GLN A 5 -25.46 -18.29 -0.20
CA GLN A 5 -24.90 -18.13 1.14
C GLN A 5 -23.39 -18.28 1.09
N TYR A 6 -22.70 -17.31 1.68
CA TYR A 6 -21.27 -17.34 1.93
C TYR A 6 -21.04 -17.43 3.44
N THR A 7 -20.14 -18.29 3.88
CA THR A 7 -19.81 -18.46 5.30
C THR A 7 -18.31 -18.55 5.47
N LEU A 8 -17.72 -17.59 6.19
CA LEU A 8 -16.29 -17.51 6.47
C LEU A 8 -16.08 -17.04 7.91
N LEU A 9 -15.42 -17.87 8.72
CA LEU A 9 -14.88 -17.51 10.04
C LEU A 9 -15.82 -16.62 10.89
N GLY A 10 -17.03 -17.10 11.18
CA GLY A 10 -17.99 -16.37 12.00
C GLY A 10 -18.81 -15.30 11.26
N CYS A 11 -18.45 -14.93 10.03
CA CYS A 11 -19.27 -14.08 9.17
C CYS A 11 -20.11 -14.94 8.21
N ARG A 12 -21.41 -14.64 8.11
CA ARG A 12 -22.34 -15.31 7.20
C ARG A 12 -23.11 -14.27 6.40
N LEU A 13 -22.95 -14.32 5.08
CA LEU A 13 -23.67 -13.46 4.15
C LEU A 13 -24.70 -14.29 3.39
N HIS A 14 -25.97 -13.96 3.56
CA HIS A 14 -27.08 -14.51 2.82
C HIS A 14 -27.60 -13.48 1.82
N LEU A 15 -27.69 -13.87 0.57
CA LEU A 15 -28.25 -13.08 -0.53
C LEU A 15 -29.53 -13.73 -1.00
N LEU A 16 -30.61 -12.96 -1.05
CA LEU A 16 -31.92 -13.38 -1.54
C LEU A 16 -32.27 -12.57 -2.78
N GLY A 17 -32.56 -13.27 -3.88
CA GLY A 17 -32.83 -12.61 -5.14
C GLY A 17 -33.70 -13.41 -6.10
N GLN A 18 -33.92 -12.82 -7.26
CA GLN A 18 -34.53 -13.45 -8.41
C GLN A 18 -33.45 -13.86 -9.40
N GLY A 19 -33.60 -15.04 -10.00
CA GLY A 19 -32.69 -15.53 -11.03
C GLY A 19 -33.21 -15.19 -12.42
N ALA A 20 -32.36 -15.42 -13.42
CA ALA A 20 -32.73 -15.25 -14.82
C ALA A 20 -33.96 -16.12 -15.17
N GLU A 21 -34.88 -15.57 -15.96
CA GLU A 21 -36.07 -16.30 -16.43
C GLU A 21 -35.74 -17.43 -17.43
N ASP A 22 -34.48 -17.51 -17.89
CA ASP A 22 -34.02 -18.39 -18.98
C ASP A 22 -33.53 -19.78 -18.51
N GLY A 23 -33.95 -20.23 -17.33
CA GLY A 23 -33.78 -21.63 -16.88
C GLY A 23 -32.43 -21.98 -16.24
N ASP A 24 -31.47 -21.05 -16.17
CA ASP A 24 -30.29 -21.22 -15.32
C ASP A 24 -30.63 -20.85 -13.87
N ASN A 25 -31.07 -21.86 -13.12
CA ASN A 25 -31.52 -21.74 -11.73
C ASN A 25 -30.38 -21.43 -10.74
N SER A 26 -29.15 -21.26 -11.23
CA SER A 26 -27.96 -21.06 -10.39
C SER A 26 -27.57 -19.59 -10.23
N THR A 27 -28.12 -18.68 -11.04
CA THR A 27 -27.76 -17.26 -11.08
C THR A 27 -28.81 -16.37 -10.42
N VAL A 28 -28.36 -15.25 -9.85
CA VAL A 28 -29.18 -14.19 -9.26
C VAL A 28 -28.91 -12.91 -10.04
N THR A 29 -29.93 -12.39 -10.72
CA THR A 29 -29.85 -11.17 -11.55
C THR A 29 -30.37 -9.93 -10.82
N GLU A 30 -31.27 -10.10 -9.85
CA GLU A 30 -31.80 -9.00 -9.03
C GLU A 30 -31.77 -9.38 -7.54
N LEU A 31 -31.11 -8.55 -6.73
CA LEU A 31 -31.02 -8.76 -5.29
C LEU A 31 -32.18 -8.06 -4.57
N LYS A 32 -33.02 -8.84 -3.89
CA LYS A 32 -34.13 -8.31 -3.09
C LYS A 32 -33.69 -7.94 -1.69
N GLN A 33 -32.91 -8.80 -1.06
CA GLN A 33 -32.51 -8.64 0.33
C GLN A 33 -31.15 -9.29 0.55
N PHE A 34 -30.34 -8.67 1.41
CA PHE A 34 -29.19 -9.30 2.01
C PHE A 34 -29.32 -9.36 3.53
N THR A 35 -28.70 -10.36 4.11
CA THR A 35 -28.53 -10.51 5.55
C THR A 35 -27.07 -10.87 5.81
N LEU A 36 -26.37 -10.03 6.57
CA LEU A 36 -25.01 -10.26 7.00
C LEU A 36 -25.00 -10.45 8.52
N ASP A 37 -24.67 -11.66 8.94
CA ASP A 37 -24.53 -12.04 10.34
C ASP A 37 -23.04 -12.06 10.69
N LEU A 38 -22.66 -11.32 11.74
CA LEU A 38 -21.36 -11.45 12.39
C LEU A 38 -21.56 -12.16 13.72
N GLU A 39 -21.11 -13.41 13.76
CA GLU A 39 -21.19 -14.30 14.90
C GLU A 39 -22.57 -14.20 15.58
N ASP A 40 -22.61 -13.85 16.87
CA ASP A 40 -23.85 -13.78 17.66
C ASP A 40 -24.24 -12.36 18.10
N HIS A 41 -23.53 -11.31 17.66
CA HIS A 41 -23.74 -9.97 18.23
C HIS A 41 -24.25 -8.93 17.23
N VAL A 42 -24.08 -9.12 15.92
CA VAL A 42 -24.54 -8.16 14.90
C VAL A 42 -25.19 -8.88 13.73
N ARG A 43 -26.39 -8.41 13.37
CA ARG A 43 -27.09 -8.77 12.13
C ARG A 43 -27.42 -7.49 11.36
N LEU A 44 -26.90 -7.36 10.15
CA LEU A 44 -27.19 -6.28 9.22
C LEU A 44 -28.10 -6.81 8.12
N THR A 45 -29.19 -6.11 7.85
CA THR A 45 -30.12 -6.45 6.77
C THR A 45 -30.40 -5.24 5.92
N GLY A 46 -30.62 -5.45 4.62
CA GLY A 46 -31.05 -4.38 3.74
C GLY A 46 -31.23 -4.83 2.29
N SER A 47 -31.40 -3.85 1.42
CA SER A 47 -31.54 -4.01 -0.02
C SER A 47 -30.19 -4.02 -0.77
N GLN A 48 -30.22 -4.15 -2.10
CA GLN A 48 -29.03 -4.03 -2.95
C GLN A 48 -28.25 -2.73 -2.71
N LEU A 49 -28.93 -1.58 -2.58
CA LEU A 49 -28.28 -0.28 -2.36
C LEU A 49 -27.46 -0.25 -1.07
N HIS A 50 -27.93 -0.96 -0.05
CA HIS A 50 -27.24 -1.06 1.23
C HIS A 50 -26.01 -1.97 1.14
N LEU A 51 -26.11 -3.09 0.41
CA LEU A 51 -24.96 -3.97 0.14
C LEU A 51 -23.88 -3.22 -0.67
N GLU A 52 -24.30 -2.45 -1.66
CA GLU A 52 -23.42 -1.59 -2.44
C GLU A 52 -22.74 -0.53 -1.57
N ALA A 53 -23.51 0.14 -0.69
CA ALA A 53 -22.95 1.10 0.26
C ALA A 53 -21.91 0.46 1.19
N LEU A 54 -22.12 -0.78 1.63
CA LEU A 54 -21.13 -1.53 2.42
C LEU A 54 -19.88 -1.85 1.60
N ALA A 55 -20.02 -2.31 0.36
CA ALA A 55 -18.89 -2.59 -0.52
C ALA A 55 -18.07 -1.31 -0.81
N GLN A 56 -18.75 -0.19 -1.08
CA GLN A 56 -18.12 1.11 -1.34
C GLN A 56 -17.38 1.69 -0.13
N THR A 57 -17.69 1.26 1.08
CA THR A 57 -17.06 1.76 2.31
C THR A 57 -16.00 0.81 2.86
N LEU A 58 -16.33 -0.47 3.01
CA LEU A 58 -15.48 -1.46 3.66
C LEU A 58 -14.28 -1.85 2.80
N LEU A 59 -14.46 -2.04 1.49
CA LEU A 59 -13.36 -2.42 0.59
C LEU A 59 -12.23 -1.37 0.56
N PRO A 60 -12.51 -0.06 0.32
CA PRO A 60 -11.44 0.94 0.36
C PRO A 60 -10.89 1.14 1.77
N TYR A 61 -11.71 1.03 2.82
CA TYR A 61 -11.24 1.15 4.20
C TYR A 61 -10.23 0.06 4.58
N ALA A 62 -10.53 -1.20 4.28
CA ALA A 62 -9.64 -2.32 4.54
C ALA A 62 -8.28 -2.15 3.86
N ARG A 63 -8.29 -1.69 2.61
CA ARG A 63 -7.06 -1.36 1.87
C ARG A 63 -6.23 -0.28 2.58
N HIS A 64 -6.88 0.74 3.12
CA HIS A 64 -6.23 1.83 3.85
C HIS A 64 -5.67 1.36 5.19
N ILE A 65 -6.35 0.43 5.89
CA ILE A 65 -5.82 -0.21 7.10
C ILE A 65 -4.57 -1.04 6.80
N ILE A 66 -4.61 -1.91 5.78
CA ILE A 66 -3.43 -2.69 5.33
C ILE A 66 -2.29 -1.72 4.98
N SER A 67 -2.66 -0.52 4.55
CA SER A 67 -1.74 0.54 4.19
C SER A 67 -1.21 1.36 5.38
N GLY A 68 -1.66 1.09 6.60
CA GLY A 68 -1.29 1.83 7.80
C GLY A 68 -1.90 3.23 7.89
N GLN A 69 -3.00 3.49 7.15
CA GLN A 69 -3.67 4.78 7.09
C GLN A 69 -5.15 4.67 7.38
N ALA A 70 -5.51 4.35 8.63
CA ALA A 70 -6.91 4.31 9.01
C ALA A 70 -7.55 5.70 8.88
N ARG A 71 -8.64 5.79 8.11
CA ARG A 71 -9.41 7.01 7.85
C ARG A 71 -10.89 6.66 7.80
N GLU A 72 -11.74 7.63 8.08
CA GLU A 72 -13.18 7.54 7.81
C GLU A 72 -13.49 7.37 6.32
N PHE A 73 -14.38 6.44 6.01
CA PHE A 73 -15.01 6.27 4.70
C PHE A 73 -16.51 6.27 4.84
N THR A 74 -17.19 7.02 3.97
CA THR A 74 -18.64 7.12 3.92
C THR A 74 -19.10 6.80 2.50
N SER A 75 -20.18 6.04 2.36
CA SER A 75 -20.72 5.69 1.04
C SER A 75 -21.29 6.94 0.36
N ALA A 76 -21.36 6.93 -0.96
CA ALA A 76 -21.91 8.07 -1.73
C ALA A 76 -23.36 8.39 -1.32
N ASN A 77 -24.12 7.36 -0.94
CA ASN A 77 -25.51 7.46 -0.51
C ASN A 77 -25.67 7.73 1.00
N GLY A 78 -24.58 7.80 1.78
CA GLY A 78 -24.61 8.03 3.23
C GLY A 78 -25.17 6.87 4.07
N MET A 79 -25.55 5.76 3.44
CA MET A 79 -26.15 4.59 4.10
C MET A 79 -25.16 3.78 4.95
N ALA A 80 -23.85 3.93 4.69
CA ALA A 80 -22.81 3.25 5.44
C ALA A 80 -21.63 4.20 5.68
N ALA A 81 -21.06 4.17 6.87
CA ALA A 81 -19.83 4.88 7.20
C ALA A 81 -18.97 4.02 8.13
N ILE A 82 -17.66 3.97 7.91
CA ILE A 82 -16.73 3.28 8.78
C ILE A 82 -15.64 4.22 9.26
N THR A 83 -15.35 4.19 10.56
CA THR A 83 -14.37 5.04 11.22
C THR A 83 -13.42 4.22 12.09
N PRO A 84 -12.13 4.57 12.18
CA PRO A 84 -11.25 3.96 13.16
C PRO A 84 -11.68 4.35 14.57
N PHE A 85 -11.82 3.36 15.47
CA PHE A 85 -12.32 3.57 16.83
C PHE A 85 -11.49 2.80 17.86
N HIS A 86 -10.69 3.54 18.64
CA HIS A 86 -9.79 3.00 19.68
C HIS A 86 -8.92 1.82 19.21
N ARG A 87 -9.31 0.58 19.56
CA ARG A 87 -8.62 -0.68 19.26
C ARG A 87 -9.32 -1.52 18.17
N GLY A 88 -10.21 -0.90 17.42
CA GLY A 88 -10.93 -1.56 16.33
C GLY A 88 -11.56 -0.51 15.42
N HIS A 89 -12.76 -0.79 14.96
CA HIS A 89 -13.45 0.00 13.95
C HIS A 89 -14.89 0.20 14.36
N ARG A 90 -15.48 1.30 13.90
CA ARG A 90 -16.89 1.60 14.12
C ARG A 90 -17.57 1.71 12.77
N LEU A 91 -18.48 0.79 12.49
CA LEU A 91 -19.35 0.80 11.33
C LEU A 91 -20.71 1.39 11.73
N GLN A 92 -21.08 2.48 11.08
CA GLN A 92 -22.41 3.04 11.11
C GLN A 92 -23.15 2.59 9.86
N PHE A 93 -24.31 1.99 10.02
CA PHE A 93 -25.09 1.47 8.91
C PHE A 93 -26.56 1.88 9.07
N GLN A 94 -27.14 2.50 8.05
CA GLN A 94 -28.52 2.96 8.09
C GLN A 94 -29.49 1.77 8.10
N LYS A 95 -30.53 1.85 8.92
CA LYS A 95 -31.58 0.83 8.97
C LYS A 95 -32.48 0.92 7.74
N GLU A 96 -32.85 -0.25 7.20
CA GLU A 96 -33.77 -0.36 6.07
C GLU A 96 -35.19 0.16 6.40
N ASP A 97 -35.62 0.05 7.66
CA ASP A 97 -36.95 0.46 8.11
C ASP A 97 -37.17 1.99 8.14
N GLY A 98 -36.16 2.78 7.75
CA GLY A 98 -36.22 4.24 7.77
C GLY A 98 -36.40 4.83 9.17
N SER A 99 -36.27 4.00 10.22
CA SER A 99 -36.22 4.47 11.59
C SER A 99 -35.04 5.42 11.74
N GLN A 100 -35.19 6.49 12.54
CA GLN A 100 -34.19 7.55 12.71
C GLN A 100 -32.92 7.11 13.47
N GLY A 101 -32.41 5.90 13.22
CA GLY A 101 -31.22 5.35 13.86
C GLY A 101 -30.34 4.58 12.89
N ASN A 102 -29.04 4.79 13.02
CA ASN A 102 -28.03 3.94 12.40
C ASN A 102 -27.70 2.78 13.35
N HIS A 103 -27.46 1.60 12.80
CA HIS A 103 -26.73 0.53 13.49
C HIS A 103 -25.29 1.01 13.71
N ASP A 104 -24.94 1.27 14.97
CA ASP A 104 -23.56 1.52 15.38
C ASP A 104 -22.97 0.19 15.85
N VAL A 105 -22.03 -0.33 15.06
CA VAL A 105 -21.40 -1.63 15.26
C VAL A 105 -19.92 -1.40 15.51
N GLN A 106 -19.44 -1.88 16.65
CA GLN A 106 -18.01 -1.97 16.90
C GLN A 106 -17.49 -3.29 16.30
N LEU A 107 -16.46 -3.19 15.47
CA LEU A 107 -15.80 -4.31 14.82
C LEU A 107 -14.36 -4.41 15.33
N ASP A 108 -13.87 -5.62 15.56
CA ASP A 108 -12.44 -5.88 15.68
C ASP A 108 -11.76 -6.08 14.31
N ASP A 109 -10.43 -6.22 14.33
CA ASP A 109 -9.64 -6.38 13.10
C ASP A 109 -9.98 -7.70 12.36
N GLY A 110 -10.36 -8.75 13.10
CA GLY A 110 -10.70 -10.07 12.57
C GLY A 110 -12.09 -10.09 11.93
N GLU A 111 -13.08 -9.53 12.61
CA GLU A 111 -14.45 -9.32 12.14
C GLU A 111 -14.46 -8.49 10.86
N LEU A 112 -13.72 -7.37 10.83
CA LEU A 112 -13.58 -6.57 9.62
C LEU A 112 -12.97 -7.40 8.48
N ALA A 113 -11.89 -8.13 8.74
CA ALA A 113 -11.25 -8.96 7.72
C ALA A 113 -12.21 -10.02 7.17
N ASN A 114 -13.02 -10.64 8.02
CA ASN A 114 -14.00 -11.65 7.62
C ASN A 114 -15.15 -11.04 6.82
N MET A 115 -15.68 -9.88 7.23
CA MET A 115 -16.69 -9.15 6.45
C MET A 115 -16.19 -8.79 5.05
N VAL A 116 -14.98 -8.24 4.96
CA VAL A 116 -14.38 -7.83 3.69
C VAL A 116 -14.19 -9.05 2.78
N ARG A 117 -13.73 -10.18 3.33
CA ARG A 117 -13.59 -11.43 2.57
C ARG A 117 -14.92 -11.99 2.10
N CYS A 118 -15.97 -11.97 2.94
CA CYS A 118 -17.31 -12.38 2.54
C CYS A 118 -17.87 -11.50 1.42
N LEU A 119 -17.68 -10.18 1.51
CA LEU A 119 -18.11 -9.22 0.50
C LEU A 119 -17.35 -9.42 -0.81
N ASP A 120 -16.03 -9.57 -0.75
CA ASP A 120 -15.17 -9.80 -1.92
C ASP A 120 -15.55 -11.12 -2.61
N ALA A 121 -15.77 -12.20 -1.85
CA ALA A 121 -16.22 -13.48 -2.37
C ALA A 121 -17.60 -13.37 -3.06
N ALA A 122 -18.51 -12.58 -2.51
CA ALA A 122 -19.83 -12.37 -3.11
C ALA A 122 -19.78 -11.52 -4.39
N ILE A 123 -18.94 -10.47 -4.43
CA ILE A 123 -18.77 -9.59 -5.59
C ILE A 123 -18.08 -10.33 -6.76
N LEU A 124 -17.15 -11.23 -6.45
CA LEU A 124 -16.43 -12.03 -7.45
C LEU A 124 -17.20 -13.29 -7.90
N ASP A 125 -18.34 -13.62 -7.28
CA ASP A 125 -19.10 -14.81 -7.64
C ASP A 125 -19.85 -14.60 -8.97
N PRO A 126 -19.55 -15.38 -10.04
CA PRO A 126 -20.23 -15.26 -11.33
C PRO A 126 -21.73 -15.58 -11.27
N ARG A 127 -22.20 -16.21 -10.19
CA ARG A 127 -23.61 -16.48 -9.95
C ARG A 127 -24.38 -15.23 -9.53
N LEU A 128 -23.71 -14.21 -9.01
CA LEU A 128 -24.31 -12.93 -8.64
C LEU A 128 -24.12 -11.93 -9.78
N GLN A 129 -25.05 -11.91 -10.73
CA GLN A 129 -25.06 -10.98 -11.87
C GLN A 129 -25.75 -9.67 -11.50
N VAL A 130 -25.40 -9.12 -10.32
CA VAL A 130 -25.95 -7.88 -9.81
C VAL A 130 -24.87 -6.82 -9.98
N ASP A 131 -25.24 -5.67 -10.55
CA ASP A 131 -24.32 -4.55 -10.74
C ASP A 131 -24.03 -3.88 -9.38
N ILE A 132 -23.07 -4.44 -8.65
CA ILE A 132 -22.51 -3.86 -7.43
C ILE A 132 -21.25 -3.13 -7.86
N THR A 133 -21.32 -1.80 -7.97
CA THR A 133 -20.17 -1.00 -8.36
C THR A 133 -19.13 -1.03 -7.24
N ALA A 134 -18.15 -1.93 -7.36
CA ALA A 134 -16.97 -1.91 -6.51
C ALA A 134 -16.14 -0.64 -6.83
N PRO A 135 -15.71 0.13 -5.82
CA PRO A 135 -14.93 1.34 -6.07
C PRO A 135 -13.62 0.97 -6.79
N PRO A 136 -13.17 1.77 -7.77
CA PRO A 136 -11.99 1.46 -8.56
C PRO A 136 -10.77 1.30 -7.66
N MET A 137 -9.91 0.35 -7.99
CA MET A 137 -8.68 0.08 -7.25
C MET A 137 -7.66 1.21 -7.41
N GLN A 138 -7.86 2.34 -6.74
CA GLN A 138 -6.91 3.46 -6.80
C GLN A 138 -5.72 3.24 -5.86
N GLY A 139 -4.51 3.27 -6.42
CA GLY A 139 -3.26 3.26 -5.67
C GLY A 139 -3.23 4.33 -4.58
N LEU A 140 -2.52 4.07 -3.48
CA LEU A 140 -2.26 5.13 -2.51
C LEU A 140 -1.46 6.24 -3.19
N ARG A 141 -1.84 7.49 -2.94
CA ARG A 141 -1.13 8.64 -3.51
C ARG A 141 0.28 8.70 -2.93
N GLU A 142 1.25 9.20 -3.68
CA GLU A 142 2.64 9.35 -3.20
C GLU A 142 2.74 10.12 -1.87
N ARG A 143 1.85 11.10 -1.67
CA ARG A 143 1.75 11.87 -0.42
C ARG A 143 1.34 11.01 0.77
N GLU A 144 0.47 10.03 0.52
CA GLU A 144 0.04 9.07 1.52
C GLU A 144 1.17 8.09 1.80
N LEU A 145 1.84 7.54 0.79
CA LEU A 145 3.03 6.68 0.98
C LEU A 145 4.08 7.33 1.90
N ARG A 146 4.34 8.64 1.73
CA ARG A 146 5.28 9.39 2.56
C ARG A 146 4.85 9.53 4.03
N ASN A 147 3.55 9.54 4.30
CA ASN A 147 2.99 9.65 5.66
C ASN A 147 2.91 8.30 6.38
N ARG A 148 3.23 7.18 5.73
CA ARG A 148 3.26 5.85 6.36
C ARG A 148 4.40 5.66 7.36
N LEU A 149 5.51 6.35 7.17
CA LEU A 149 6.64 6.26 8.10
C LEU A 149 6.45 7.30 9.21
N PRO A 150 6.36 6.90 10.49
CA PRO A 150 6.32 7.87 11.58
C PRO A 150 7.55 8.76 11.46
N LEU A 151 7.40 10.08 11.61
CA LEU A 151 8.49 11.05 11.44
C LEU A 151 9.75 10.63 12.22
N ARG A 152 9.56 9.99 13.37
CA ARG A 152 10.63 9.41 14.21
C ARG A 152 11.52 8.40 13.46
N ARG A 153 10.94 7.47 12.68
CA ARG A 153 11.70 6.46 11.92
C ARG A 153 12.37 7.07 10.69
N ARG A 154 11.77 8.12 10.12
CA ARG A 154 12.34 8.89 9.02
C ARG A 154 13.53 9.76 9.46
N LEU A 155 13.49 10.27 10.69
CA LEU A 155 14.57 11.07 11.27
C LEU A 155 15.65 10.21 11.95
N ALA A 156 15.38 8.95 12.28
CA ALA A 156 16.35 8.06 12.90
C ALA A 156 17.63 7.88 12.06
N ALA A 157 17.50 7.77 10.73
CA ALA A 157 18.64 7.64 9.82
C ALA A 157 19.53 8.90 9.77
N PRO A 158 19.01 10.12 9.46
CA PRO A 158 19.84 11.32 9.43
C PRO A 158 20.35 11.72 10.83
N VAL A 159 19.55 11.56 11.88
CA VAL A 159 19.98 11.89 13.26
C VAL A 159 21.06 10.91 13.73
N GLY A 160 20.90 9.61 13.47
CA GLY A 160 21.91 8.61 13.80
C GLY A 160 23.24 8.86 13.08
N GLY A 161 23.20 9.21 11.79
CA GLY A 161 24.38 9.61 11.02
C GLY A 161 25.05 10.87 11.60
N LEU A 162 24.27 11.89 11.94
CA LEU A 162 24.80 13.12 12.53
C LEU A 162 25.49 12.86 13.87
N VAL A 163 24.85 12.08 14.76
CA VAL A 163 25.45 11.69 16.05
C VAL A 163 26.75 10.91 15.87
N LEU A 164 26.79 9.95 14.93
CA LEU A 164 28.00 9.18 14.64
C LEU A 164 29.13 10.06 14.09
N THR A 165 28.82 10.96 13.14
CA THR A 165 29.81 11.88 12.59
C THR A 165 30.35 12.85 13.64
N MET A 166 29.49 13.39 14.52
CA MET A 166 29.94 14.21 15.64
C MET A 166 30.81 13.44 16.62
N ALA A 167 30.45 12.18 16.92
CA ALA A 167 31.27 11.33 17.78
C ALA A 167 32.66 11.07 17.17
N LEU A 168 32.74 10.81 15.87
CA LEU A 168 34.01 10.59 15.17
C LEU A 168 34.86 11.87 15.08
N VAL A 169 34.26 13.02 14.81
CA VAL A 169 34.95 14.33 14.82
C VAL A 169 35.48 14.66 16.22
N GLY A 170 34.65 14.44 17.25
CA GLY A 170 35.06 14.63 18.64
C GLY A 170 36.21 13.70 19.03
N LEU A 171 36.16 12.43 18.61
CA LEU A 171 37.24 11.47 18.87
C LEU A 171 38.52 11.84 18.13
N GLY A 172 38.43 12.34 16.90
CA GLY A 172 39.57 12.83 16.12
C GLY A 172 40.28 14.03 16.76
N PHE A 173 39.56 14.87 17.50
CA PHE A 173 40.15 15.97 18.27
C PHE A 173 40.90 15.49 19.53
N LEU A 174 40.62 14.27 19.99
CA LEU A 174 41.28 13.66 21.14
C LEU A 174 42.53 12.85 20.75
N VAL A 175 42.71 12.56 19.45
CA VAL A 175 43.92 11.92 18.94
C VAL A 175 45.00 13.00 18.78
N PRO A 176 46.11 12.94 19.54
CA PRO A 176 47.19 13.90 19.38
C PRO A 176 47.77 13.78 17.96
N VAL A 177 47.83 14.91 17.26
CA VAL A 177 48.44 15.00 15.93
C VAL A 177 49.92 14.63 16.09
N PRO A 178 50.42 13.54 15.47
CA PRO A 178 51.84 13.24 15.51
C PRO A 178 52.58 14.36 14.79
N GLU A 179 53.51 15.00 15.51
CA GLU A 179 54.42 15.99 14.93
C GLU A 179 55.17 15.32 13.79
N ARG A 180 54.90 15.78 12.56
CA ARG A 180 55.66 15.36 11.39
C ARG A 180 57.09 15.83 11.59
N PHE A 181 58.02 14.88 11.46
CA PHE A 181 59.46 15.04 11.52
C PHE A 181 59.93 16.42 11.01
N ARG A 182 60.51 17.22 11.92
CA ARG A 182 61.38 18.34 11.54
C ARG A 182 62.60 17.73 10.86
N VAL A 183 62.73 17.95 9.55
CA VAL A 183 64.03 17.79 8.89
C VAL A 183 64.86 18.99 9.32
N THR A 184 65.92 18.69 10.06
CA THR A 184 66.93 19.63 10.54
C THR A 184 67.66 20.26 9.34
N ASP A 185 67.93 21.56 9.46
CA ASP A 185 68.72 22.35 8.53
C ASP A 185 70.10 21.73 8.21
N SER A 186 70.58 21.91 6.98
CA SER A 186 72.00 21.89 6.63
C SER A 186 72.28 23.02 5.64
N GLU A 187 72.91 24.06 6.19
CA GLU A 187 73.98 24.93 5.66
C GLU A 187 73.94 25.47 4.21
N GLU A 188 73.98 26.81 4.12
CA GLU A 188 74.75 27.69 3.22
C GLU A 188 74.92 27.37 1.71
N GLN A 189 74.15 28.08 0.85
CA GLN A 189 74.57 29.15 -0.11
C GLN A 189 75.81 28.94 -1.04
N PRO A 190 75.94 29.61 -2.23
CA PRO A 190 75.04 29.99 -3.34
C PRO A 190 75.56 29.49 -4.73
N GLU A 191 74.86 29.91 -5.79
CA GLU A 191 75.35 30.16 -7.17
C GLU A 191 75.96 29.02 -8.02
N GLY A 192 75.48 28.92 -9.27
CA GLY A 192 76.32 28.43 -10.37
C GLY A 192 75.65 27.42 -11.30
N ASP A 193 74.99 27.98 -12.31
CA ASP A 193 75.18 27.65 -13.72
C ASP A 193 74.78 26.28 -14.32
N ALA A 194 74.17 26.44 -15.51
CA ALA A 194 74.15 25.56 -16.67
C ALA A 194 73.41 24.22 -16.70
N ALA A 195 72.55 24.16 -17.73
CA ALA A 195 72.35 23.07 -18.70
C ALA A 195 71.53 21.84 -18.23
N VAL A 196 70.28 21.70 -18.70
CA VAL A 196 69.86 21.02 -19.95
C VAL A 196 70.01 19.49 -19.88
N GLU A 197 68.85 18.82 -19.76
CA GLU A 197 68.43 17.62 -20.52
C GLU A 197 66.97 17.35 -20.08
N LEU A 198 65.93 17.71 -20.83
CA LEU A 198 65.36 16.93 -21.95
C LEU A 198 65.40 15.42 -21.69
N ILE A 199 64.35 14.86 -21.07
CA ILE A 199 63.69 13.66 -21.61
C ILE A 199 62.18 13.85 -21.47
N GLU A 200 61.59 14.17 -22.61
CA GLU A 200 60.24 13.87 -23.02
C GLU A 200 60.12 12.35 -23.22
N GLU A 201 59.22 11.67 -22.51
CA GLU A 201 58.47 10.54 -23.06
C GLU A 201 57.12 10.48 -22.30
N GLN A 202 56.04 10.84 -23.00
CA GLN A 202 55.12 9.89 -23.63
C GLN A 202 54.35 9.10 -22.57
N GLY A 203 53.04 9.15 -22.51
CA GLY A 203 52.07 9.09 -23.60
C GLY A 203 50.99 8.15 -23.05
N VAL A 204 49.79 8.63 -22.75
CA VAL A 204 48.64 8.64 -23.67
C VAL A 204 47.97 7.23 -23.69
N PRO A 205 46.65 7.13 -23.87
CA PRO A 205 45.74 6.80 -22.77
C PRO A 205 44.74 5.72 -23.26
N ILE A 206 43.51 5.73 -22.74
CA ILE A 206 42.26 5.31 -23.43
C ILE A 206 42.10 3.81 -23.72
N GLU A 207 41.00 3.24 -23.22
CA GLU A 207 39.92 2.63 -24.04
C GLU A 207 38.78 2.26 -23.07
N LEU A 208 37.79 3.16 -22.91
CA LEU A 208 36.42 2.90 -23.37
C LEU A 208 36.29 1.65 -24.23
N ASP A 209 35.56 0.67 -23.73
CA ASP A 209 34.90 -0.31 -24.58
C ASP A 209 33.39 -0.09 -24.44
N MET A 210 32.82 0.43 -25.53
CA MET A 210 31.41 0.59 -25.78
C MET A 210 31.17 0.00 -27.16
N GLU A 211 30.76 -1.25 -27.22
CA GLU A 211 30.02 -1.82 -28.35
C GLU A 211 29.19 -2.98 -27.74
N ALA A 212 27.85 -2.94 -27.74
CA ALA A 212 26.96 -3.09 -28.90
C ALA A 212 27.33 -4.41 -29.64
N ILE A 213 26.45 -5.29 -30.08
CA ILE A 213 25.18 -5.21 -30.82
C ILE A 213 24.69 -6.69 -30.82
N ASN A 214 23.42 -7.10 -30.79
CA ASN A 214 22.40 -7.10 -31.85
C ASN A 214 21.37 -8.19 -31.47
N LEU A 215 20.07 -7.89 -31.51
CA LEU A 215 19.09 -8.45 -32.47
C LEU A 215 18.87 -9.98 -32.39
N GLU A 216 17.72 -10.37 -31.85
CA GLU A 216 16.86 -11.36 -32.51
C GLU A 216 15.41 -10.85 -32.49
N GLU A 217 15.07 -10.22 -33.60
CA GLU A 217 13.73 -10.06 -34.12
C GLU A 217 13.39 -11.35 -34.88
N GLY A 218 12.27 -11.99 -34.53
CA GLY A 218 11.78 -13.21 -35.15
C GLY A 218 10.26 -13.17 -35.23
N ASP A 219 9.76 -12.27 -36.06
CA ASP A 219 8.39 -12.27 -36.58
C ASP A 219 8.27 -13.31 -37.71
N ALA A 220 7.24 -14.17 -37.64
CA ALA A 220 6.44 -14.62 -38.79
C ALA A 220 5.43 -15.71 -38.37
N ALA A 221 4.16 -15.31 -38.31
CA ALA A 221 2.97 -16.16 -38.42
C ALA A 221 2.81 -16.72 -39.87
N PRO A 222 1.62 -17.14 -40.37
CA PRO A 222 0.53 -18.00 -39.87
C PRO A 222 0.18 -19.18 -40.84
N ASP A 223 -0.65 -20.14 -40.37
CA ASP A 223 -1.66 -20.99 -41.11
C ASP A 223 -1.29 -21.77 -42.40
N PRO A 224 -2.11 -22.73 -42.90
CA PRO A 224 -3.49 -23.11 -42.53
C PRO A 224 -3.68 -24.53 -41.95
#